data_AF-A0A8W7PT30-F1
#
_entry.id   AF-A0A8W7PT30-F1
#
_cell.length_a   1.000
_cell.length_b   1.000
_cell.length_c   1.000
_cell.angle_alpha   90.00
_cell.angle_beta   90.00
_cell.angle_gamma   90.00
#
_symmetry.space_group_name_H-M   'P 1'
#
loop_
_entity.id
_entity.type
_entity.pdbx_description
1 polymer ?
#
loop_
_entity_poly.entity_id
_entity_poly.type
_entity_poly.pdbx_seq_one_letter_code
_entity_poly.pdbx_strand_id
1 'polypeptide(L)'
;LIYKRDARVLIVYRQHCRAPGPEVARVGESKTDYKQLGTDFYGTNSGLCKMSSPAALQKCKAVGFIGGGNMAYAIASGLLSKGVLQPDQITVSATRLENLQARWAPLGVTRTTVDNAEVILQSDVVFICVKPQMFDHVLRDLAKLKQTYKADESNQKLYVSIMAGVTLGRLEQGLTMFQPCLIARAMPNTPMQVGVGCTVYCRTGSDHPVPPLYRDMHTMFAALGVVHEVEESKMNAATGLAGCGPAYVYEFIEALADGGVKQGIPRDMALQLAAQTVMGAAKTVLDTGKHPAVLKDEVCSPGGATIHGVHALEQGSMRGTVMNAVESATKRAAELS
;
A
#
# COMPACT_ATOMS: atom_id res chain seq x y z
N LEU A 1 27.35 33.56 -51.28
CA LEU A 1 26.11 32.98 -51.85
C LEU A 1 25.51 32.05 -50.78
N ILE A 2 24.85 32.57 -49.73
CA ILE A 2 23.41 32.95 -49.64
C ILE A 2 22.54 31.73 -49.93
N TYR A 3 21.92 31.09 -48.93
CA TYR A 3 20.63 31.52 -48.36
C TYR A 3 20.58 31.61 -46.81
N LYS A 4 20.21 32.81 -46.33
CA LYS A 4 19.42 33.14 -45.10
C LYS A 4 17.97 32.65 -45.33
N ARG A 5 17.02 32.45 -44.40
CA ARG A 5 16.56 33.07 -43.13
C ARG A 5 15.34 32.19 -42.71
N ASP A 6 15.00 31.90 -41.46
CA ASP A 6 14.30 32.77 -40.50
C ASP A 6 13.95 31.90 -39.27
N ALA A 7 14.25 32.36 -38.05
CA ALA A 7 13.44 32.07 -36.87
C ALA A 7 13.73 33.10 -35.78
N ARG A 8 12.67 33.84 -35.45
CA ARG A 8 12.58 35.02 -34.60
C ARG A 8 13.07 34.77 -33.17
N VAL A 9 13.94 35.65 -32.68
CA VAL A 9 14.29 35.80 -31.26
C VAL A 9 13.13 36.53 -30.58
N LEU A 10 12.50 35.88 -29.59
CA LEU A 10 11.54 36.52 -28.71
C LEU A 10 12.31 37.11 -27.51
N ILE A 11 12.53 38.42 -27.53
CA ILE A 11 13.02 39.19 -26.38
C ILE A 11 11.79 39.53 -25.53
N VAL A 12 11.63 38.88 -24.38
CA VAL A 12 10.67 39.31 -23.37
C VAL A 12 11.40 40.16 -22.35
N TYR A 13 11.15 41.47 -22.39
CA TYR A 13 11.46 42.38 -21.28
C TYR A 13 10.58 42.02 -20.09
N ARG A 14 11.18 41.77 -18.92
CA ARG A 14 10.47 41.94 -17.65
C ARG A 14 11.30 42.78 -16.69
N GLN A 15 10.60 43.74 -16.12
CA GLN A 15 11.05 44.94 -15.45
C GLN A 15 11.89 44.70 -14.19
N HIS A 16 12.71 45.71 -13.90
CA HIS A 16 13.44 45.94 -12.66
C HIS A 16 12.60 45.77 -11.39
N CYS A 17 13.15 45.00 -10.43
CA CYS A 17 13.13 45.33 -9.01
C CYS A 17 14.54 45.05 -8.43
N ARG A 18 15.27 46.13 -8.09
CA ARG A 18 16.36 46.15 -7.09
C ARG A 18 15.68 46.03 -5.71
N ALA A 19 16.20 45.48 -4.60
CA ALA A 19 17.54 45.24 -4.03
C ALA A 19 17.36 44.27 -2.82
N PRO A 20 18.30 44.12 -1.86
CA PRO A 20 19.74 43.84 -1.90
C PRO A 20 20.06 42.47 -1.23
N GLY A 21 21.30 41.99 -1.35
CA GLY A 21 21.89 41.03 -0.39
C GLY A 21 23.03 41.69 0.40
N PRO A 22 23.83 40.93 1.16
CA PRO A 22 23.50 39.96 2.21
C PRO A 22 23.88 40.51 3.60
N GLU A 23 23.18 40.13 4.66
CA GLU A 23 23.62 40.41 6.04
C GLU A 23 24.29 39.16 6.64
N VAL A 24 25.57 39.33 7.01
CA VAL A 24 26.41 38.34 7.67
C VAL A 24 26.03 38.30 9.15
N ALA A 25 25.35 37.24 9.60
CA ALA A 25 25.11 36.99 11.01
C ALA A 25 26.13 36.00 11.57
N ARG A 26 26.75 36.41 12.69
CA ARG A 26 27.84 35.76 13.40
C ARG A 26 27.43 34.40 13.97
N VAL A 27 28.42 33.49 13.98
CA VAL A 27 28.39 32.21 14.71
C VAL A 27 28.26 32.49 16.21
N GLY A 28 27.19 31.98 16.83
CA GLY A 28 27.03 31.84 18.26
C GLY A 28 26.82 30.37 18.59
N GLU A 29 27.72 29.80 19.38
CA GLU A 29 27.61 28.43 19.89
C GLU A 29 26.40 28.31 20.82
N SER A 30 25.45 27.44 20.48
CA SER A 30 24.50 26.90 21.46
C SER A 30 24.23 25.43 21.20
N LYS A 31 24.63 24.59 22.16
CA LYS A 31 24.25 23.17 22.26
C LYS A 31 22.73 23.06 22.12
N THR A 32 22.27 22.37 21.08
CA THR A 32 20.83 22.12 20.88
C THR A 32 20.60 20.61 20.97
N ASP A 33 19.71 20.24 21.90
CA ASP A 33 19.21 18.89 22.15
C ASP A 33 18.57 18.28 20.89
N TYR A 34 19.03 17.09 20.49
CA TYR A 34 18.48 16.31 19.37
C TYR A 34 17.19 15.57 19.77
N LYS A 35 16.18 16.29 20.24
CA LYS A 35 14.84 15.74 20.52
C LYS A 35 13.75 16.75 20.19
N GLN A 36 13.65 17.17 18.92
CA GLN A 36 12.42 17.75 18.31
C GLN A 36 12.72 18.21 16.88
N LEU A 37 12.90 17.26 15.96
CA LEU A 37 12.88 17.56 14.52
C LEU A 37 12.14 16.44 13.79
N GLY A 38 10.97 16.77 13.24
CA GLY A 38 10.42 16.03 12.09
C GLY A 38 8.99 15.49 12.22
N THR A 39 7.98 16.34 12.46
CA THR A 39 6.58 16.02 12.08
C THR A 39 6.04 16.86 10.92
N ASP A 40 6.83 17.80 10.38
CA ASP A 40 6.37 18.71 9.31
C ASP A 40 7.09 18.50 7.97
N PHE A 41 7.09 17.26 7.46
CA PHE A 41 7.59 16.94 6.11
C PHE A 41 6.50 16.33 5.22
N TYR A 42 5.43 17.10 4.97
CA TYR A 42 4.52 16.87 3.84
C TYR A 42 4.33 18.18 3.06
N GLY A 43 5.40 18.62 2.41
CA GLY A 43 5.33 19.65 1.37
C GLY A 43 4.74 19.04 0.09
N THR A 44 3.51 19.41 -0.23
CA THR A 44 2.77 18.96 -1.41
C THR A 44 3.23 19.72 -2.66
N ASN A 45 3.91 19.05 -3.58
CA ASN A 45 3.97 19.42 -5.00
C ASN A 45 4.49 18.23 -5.82
N SER A 46 3.59 17.31 -6.17
CA SER A 46 3.83 16.25 -7.16
C SER A 46 2.53 15.98 -7.90
N GLY A 47 2.56 15.98 -9.24
CA GLY A 47 1.44 15.74 -10.15
C GLY A 47 0.91 14.30 -10.18
N LEU A 48 0.90 13.60 -9.05
CA LEU A 48 0.05 12.44 -8.82
C LEU A 48 -1.17 12.96 -8.05
N CYS A 49 -2.35 12.84 -8.68
CA CYS A 49 -3.68 13.11 -8.14
C CYS A 49 -3.70 14.16 -7.02
N LYS A 50 -4.11 15.41 -7.33
CA LYS A 50 -4.59 16.35 -6.30
C LYS A 50 -5.36 15.51 -5.29
N MET A 51 -4.93 15.46 -4.03
CA MET A 51 -5.70 14.82 -2.97
C MET A 51 -6.99 15.63 -2.84
N SER A 52 -7.93 15.32 -3.71
CA SER A 52 -9.34 15.61 -3.58
C SER A 52 -9.74 15.11 -2.20
N SER A 53 -10.73 15.78 -1.59
CA SER A 53 -11.45 15.25 -0.43
C SER A 53 -11.57 13.72 -0.53
N PRO A 54 -11.42 12.96 0.58
CA PRO A 54 -11.52 11.50 0.54
C PRO A 54 -12.72 11.12 -0.32
N ALA A 55 -12.46 10.40 -1.41
CA ALA A 55 -13.49 10.09 -2.38
C ALA A 55 -14.62 9.38 -1.61
N ALA A 56 -15.78 10.02 -1.57
CA ALA A 56 -16.89 9.53 -0.77
C ALA A 56 -17.29 8.15 -1.30
N LEU A 57 -17.47 7.19 -0.38
CA LEU A 57 -17.99 5.88 -0.73
C LEU A 57 -19.42 6.04 -1.28
N GLN A 58 -19.71 5.38 -2.39
CA GLN A 58 -20.95 5.53 -3.14
C GLN A 58 -22.11 4.77 -2.48
N LYS A 59 -21.85 3.55 -2.00
CA LYS A 59 -22.88 2.65 -1.45
C LYS A 59 -22.53 2.14 -0.05
N CYS A 60 -21.27 1.85 0.22
CA CYS A 60 -20.81 1.27 1.47
C CYS A 60 -20.96 2.26 2.64
N LYS A 61 -21.68 1.83 3.67
CA LYS A 61 -21.90 2.54 4.94
C LYS A 61 -21.18 1.87 6.09
N ALA A 62 -20.96 0.56 6.03
CA ALA A 62 -20.29 -0.20 7.07
C ALA A 62 -19.34 -1.28 6.52
N VAL A 63 -18.23 -1.48 7.23
CA VAL A 63 -17.16 -2.41 6.88
C VAL A 63 -16.93 -3.39 8.03
N GLY A 64 -16.87 -4.67 7.68
CA GLY A 64 -16.66 -5.77 8.61
C GLY A 64 -15.30 -6.42 8.41
N PHE A 65 -14.64 -6.83 9.49
CA PHE A 65 -13.42 -7.63 9.45
C PHE A 65 -13.64 -8.95 10.19
N ILE A 66 -13.66 -10.05 9.45
CA ILE A 66 -13.59 -11.39 10.01
C ILE A 66 -12.11 -11.73 10.24
N GLY A 67 -11.67 -11.62 11.48
CA GLY A 67 -10.26 -11.76 11.88
C GLY A 67 -9.54 -10.43 12.05
N GLY A 68 -9.54 -9.89 13.27
CA GLY A 68 -8.88 -8.63 13.65
C GLY A 68 -7.35 -8.66 13.80
N GLY A 69 -6.66 -9.42 12.95
CA GLY A 69 -5.19 -9.57 12.98
C GLY A 69 -4.43 -8.39 12.37
N ASN A 70 -3.14 -8.59 12.06
CA ASN A 70 -2.25 -7.53 11.56
C ASN A 70 -2.76 -6.83 10.30
N MET A 71 -3.22 -7.58 9.29
CA MET A 71 -3.64 -6.99 8.03
C MET A 71 -4.99 -6.25 8.15
N ALA A 72 -5.95 -6.81 8.89
CA ALA A 72 -7.20 -6.12 9.19
C ALA A 72 -6.94 -4.79 9.91
N TYR A 73 -6.06 -4.81 10.92
CA TYR A 73 -5.65 -3.61 11.63
C TYR A 73 -4.95 -2.59 10.72
N ALA A 74 -4.05 -3.03 9.83
CA ALA A 74 -3.35 -2.15 8.88
C ALA A 74 -4.33 -1.46 7.91
N ILE A 75 -5.28 -2.22 7.35
CA ILE A 75 -6.33 -1.68 6.47
C ILE A 75 -7.19 -0.67 7.23
N ALA A 76 -7.74 -1.06 8.39
CA ALA A 76 -8.63 -0.20 9.15
C ALA A 76 -7.94 1.06 9.67
N SER A 77 -6.75 0.92 10.26
CA SER A 77 -5.96 2.07 10.75
C SER A 77 -5.65 3.05 9.63
N GLY A 78 -5.27 2.55 8.45
CA GLY A 78 -5.04 3.38 7.28
C GLY A 78 -6.30 4.14 6.85
N LEU A 79 -7.45 3.45 6.72
CA LEU A 79 -8.71 4.05 6.27
C LEU A 79 -9.23 5.11 7.23
N LEU A 80 -9.11 4.85 8.53
CA LEU A 80 -9.45 5.80 9.59
C LEU A 80 -8.53 7.03 9.55
N SER A 81 -7.21 6.82 9.42
CA SER A 81 -6.24 7.93 9.33
C SER A 81 -6.45 8.84 8.12
N LYS A 82 -6.99 8.29 7.02
CA LYS A 82 -7.33 9.01 5.80
C LYS A 82 -8.74 9.59 5.81
N GLY A 83 -9.53 9.35 6.86
CA GLY A 83 -10.91 9.79 6.99
C GLY A 83 -11.87 9.16 5.98
N VAL A 84 -11.51 8.01 5.39
CA VAL A 84 -12.39 7.27 4.46
C VAL A 84 -13.51 6.57 5.21
N LEU A 85 -13.21 6.11 6.42
CA LEU A 85 -14.17 5.51 7.35
C LEU A 85 -14.11 6.23 8.70
N GLN A 86 -15.20 6.13 9.44
CA GLN A 86 -15.28 6.48 10.86
C GLN A 86 -15.25 5.20 11.72
N PRO A 87 -14.80 5.27 12.98
CA PRO A 87 -14.67 4.08 13.82
C PRO A 87 -15.99 3.34 14.05
N ASP A 88 -17.12 4.04 14.07
CA ASP A 88 -18.46 3.48 14.22
C ASP A 88 -18.98 2.77 12.95
N GLN A 89 -18.30 2.91 11.82
CA GLN A 89 -18.59 2.17 10.60
C GLN A 89 -17.88 0.82 10.54
N ILE A 90 -17.06 0.48 11.54
CA ILE A 90 -16.23 -0.72 11.53
C ILE A 90 -16.71 -1.72 12.59
N THR A 91 -16.95 -2.97 12.18
CA THR A 91 -17.18 -4.10 13.08
C THR A 91 -16.09 -5.16 12.87
N VAL A 92 -15.52 -5.70 13.95
CA VAL A 92 -14.40 -6.65 13.88
C VAL A 92 -14.66 -7.87 14.73
N SER A 93 -14.38 -9.06 14.20
CA SER A 93 -14.35 -10.30 14.99
C SER A 93 -12.96 -10.91 15.13
N ALA A 94 -12.74 -11.61 16.24
CA ALA A 94 -11.61 -12.50 16.45
C ALA A 94 -11.96 -13.55 17.51
N THR A 95 -11.09 -14.55 17.68
CA THR A 95 -11.32 -15.65 18.62
C THR A 95 -11.16 -15.26 20.10
N ARG A 96 -10.48 -14.16 20.40
CA ARG A 96 -10.24 -13.68 21.77
C ARG A 96 -10.60 -12.20 21.88
N LEU A 97 -11.69 -11.92 22.59
CA LEU A 97 -12.28 -10.57 22.67
C LEU A 97 -11.36 -9.57 23.36
N GLU A 98 -10.74 -9.93 24.49
CA GLU A 98 -9.86 -9.03 25.27
C GLU A 98 -8.68 -8.51 24.43
N ASN A 99 -7.98 -9.42 23.73
CA ASN A 99 -6.89 -9.07 22.83
C ASN A 99 -7.35 -8.19 21.67
N LEU A 100 -8.55 -8.46 21.16
CA LEU A 100 -9.12 -7.69 20.07
C LEU A 100 -9.44 -6.25 20.53
N GLN A 101 -10.11 -6.11 21.68
CA GLN A 101 -10.45 -4.82 22.27
C GLN A 101 -9.20 -4.01 22.59
N ALA A 102 -8.20 -4.60 23.25
CA ALA A 102 -6.96 -3.92 23.58
C ALA A 102 -6.24 -3.39 22.33
N ARG A 103 -6.28 -4.15 21.23
CA ARG A 103 -5.66 -3.76 19.96
C ARG A 103 -6.43 -2.68 19.22
N TRP A 104 -7.76 -2.74 19.19
CA TRP A 104 -8.60 -1.88 18.33
C TRP A 104 -9.14 -0.64 19.05
N ALA A 105 -9.13 -0.60 20.39
CA ALA A 105 -9.53 0.57 21.17
C ALA A 105 -8.76 1.86 20.82
N PRO A 106 -7.43 1.85 20.57
CA PRO A 106 -6.70 3.05 20.13
C PRO A 106 -7.17 3.62 18.79
N LEU A 107 -7.85 2.83 17.95
CA LEU A 107 -8.48 3.28 16.70
C LEU A 107 -9.90 3.82 16.91
N GLY A 108 -10.43 3.81 18.15
CA GLY A 108 -11.80 4.19 18.47
C GLY A 108 -12.86 3.17 18.06
N VAL A 109 -12.46 1.99 17.57
CA VAL A 109 -13.38 0.95 17.10
C VAL A 109 -13.92 0.18 18.31
N THR A 110 -15.20 0.37 18.60
CA THR A 110 -15.88 -0.24 19.76
C THR A 110 -16.70 -1.48 19.42
N ARG A 111 -17.07 -1.68 18.15
CA ARG A 111 -17.84 -2.85 17.69
C ARG A 111 -16.93 -4.06 17.47
N THR A 112 -16.48 -4.65 18.57
CA THR A 112 -15.66 -5.86 18.59
C THR A 112 -16.47 -7.06 19.08
N THR A 113 -16.38 -8.19 18.40
CA THR A 113 -17.18 -9.38 18.72
C THR A 113 -16.37 -10.67 18.57
N VAL A 114 -16.92 -11.79 19.08
CA VAL A 114 -16.42 -13.15 18.81
C VAL A 114 -17.30 -13.87 17.79
N ASP A 115 -18.41 -13.25 17.37
CA ASP A 115 -19.36 -13.83 16.42
C ASP A 115 -19.17 -13.24 15.01
N ASN A 116 -18.73 -14.09 14.08
CA ASN A 116 -18.59 -13.71 12.67
C ASN A 116 -19.93 -13.35 12.00
N ALA A 117 -21.04 -13.87 12.51
CA ALA A 117 -22.36 -13.58 11.97
C ALA A 117 -22.74 -12.11 12.17
N GLU A 118 -22.44 -11.55 13.34
CA GLU A 118 -22.68 -10.14 13.66
C GLU A 118 -21.92 -9.21 12.69
N VAL A 119 -20.66 -9.53 12.38
CA VAL A 119 -19.85 -8.78 11.42
C VAL A 119 -20.54 -8.72 10.06
N ILE A 120 -21.04 -9.85 9.56
CA ILE A 120 -21.72 -9.90 8.25
C ILE A 120 -23.00 -9.08 8.26
N LEU A 121 -23.84 -9.25 9.29
CA LEU A 121 -25.14 -8.58 9.35
C LEU A 121 -25.00 -7.06 9.38
N GLN A 122 -23.97 -6.54 10.05
CA GLN A 122 -23.74 -5.10 10.22
C GLN A 122 -22.93 -4.44 9.09
N SER A 123 -22.49 -5.18 8.07
CA SER A 123 -21.53 -4.66 7.08
C SER A 123 -21.99 -4.80 5.63
N ASP A 124 -21.64 -3.83 4.79
CA ASP A 124 -21.83 -3.91 3.33
C ASP A 124 -20.64 -4.58 2.64
N VAL A 125 -19.44 -4.29 3.15
CA VAL A 125 -18.17 -4.89 2.71
C VAL A 125 -17.59 -5.69 3.87
N VAL A 126 -17.33 -6.98 3.65
CA VAL A 126 -16.79 -7.90 4.66
C VAL A 126 -15.41 -8.37 4.21
N PHE A 127 -14.37 -7.91 4.88
CA PHE A 127 -13.02 -8.43 4.72
C PHE A 127 -12.84 -9.73 5.49
N ILE A 128 -12.42 -10.79 4.79
CA ILE A 128 -12.08 -12.08 5.38
C ILE A 128 -10.56 -12.12 5.56
N CYS A 129 -10.13 -11.87 6.80
CA CYS A 129 -8.76 -11.60 7.23
C CYS A 129 -8.17 -12.70 8.13
N VAL A 130 -8.75 -13.90 8.09
CA VAL A 130 -8.24 -15.06 8.86
C VAL A 130 -7.06 -15.71 8.16
N LYS A 131 -6.41 -16.66 8.84
CA LYS A 131 -5.44 -17.54 8.18
C LYS A 131 -6.17 -18.46 7.19
N PRO A 132 -5.58 -18.81 6.03
CA PRO A 132 -6.25 -19.65 5.02
C PRO A 132 -6.79 -20.96 5.59
N GLN A 133 -6.06 -21.59 6.52
CA GLN A 133 -6.45 -22.85 7.17
C GLN A 133 -7.71 -22.73 8.03
N MET A 134 -8.08 -21.50 8.41
CA MET A 134 -9.27 -21.21 9.23
C MET A 134 -10.52 -20.97 8.39
N PHE A 135 -10.40 -20.89 7.07
CA PHE A 135 -11.54 -20.50 6.21
C PHE A 135 -12.72 -21.47 6.35
N ASP A 136 -12.46 -22.77 6.36
CA ASP A 136 -13.53 -23.78 6.52
C ASP A 136 -14.23 -23.69 7.88
N HIS A 137 -13.51 -23.26 8.93
CA HIS A 137 -14.12 -23.01 10.22
C HIS A 137 -15.05 -21.80 10.17
N VAL A 138 -14.61 -20.71 9.54
CA VAL A 138 -15.45 -19.52 9.31
C VAL A 138 -16.71 -19.91 8.55
N LEU A 139 -16.60 -20.69 7.46
CA LEU A 139 -17.77 -21.14 6.69
C LEU A 139 -18.77 -21.94 7.54
N ARG A 140 -18.29 -22.79 8.44
CA ARG A 140 -19.16 -23.53 9.38
C ARG A 140 -19.87 -22.62 10.38
N ASP A 141 -19.17 -21.61 10.90
CA ASP A 141 -19.78 -20.64 11.81
C ASP A 141 -20.88 -19.85 11.10
N LEU A 142 -20.60 -19.46 9.86
CA LEU A 142 -21.53 -18.72 9.00
C LEU A 142 -22.72 -19.54 8.52
N ALA A 143 -22.63 -20.88 8.50
CA ALA A 143 -23.75 -21.73 8.12
C ALA A 143 -24.98 -21.54 9.02
N LYS A 144 -24.80 -21.07 10.26
CA LYS A 144 -25.89 -20.72 11.18
C LYS A 144 -26.77 -19.59 10.63
N LEU A 145 -26.22 -18.69 9.81
CA LEU A 145 -26.98 -17.60 9.17
C LEU A 145 -27.88 -18.06 8.03
N LYS A 146 -27.66 -19.26 7.46
CA LYS A 146 -28.40 -19.72 6.28
C LYS A 146 -29.92 -19.74 6.48
N GLN A 147 -30.39 -19.91 7.72
CA GLN A 147 -31.82 -19.94 8.04
C GLN A 147 -32.43 -18.54 8.19
N THR A 148 -31.64 -17.54 8.56
CA THR A 148 -32.12 -16.21 8.96
C THR A 148 -31.75 -15.11 7.95
N TYR A 149 -30.67 -15.28 7.20
CA TYR A 149 -30.20 -14.34 6.19
C TYR A 149 -30.58 -14.80 4.79
N LYS A 150 -31.42 -14.02 4.10
CA LYS A 150 -31.73 -14.21 2.68
C LYS A 150 -31.14 -13.04 1.91
N ALA A 151 -30.13 -13.31 1.10
CA ALA A 151 -29.58 -12.32 0.20
C ALA A 151 -30.55 -12.10 -0.99
N ASP A 152 -30.68 -10.84 -1.39
CA ASP A 152 -31.29 -10.39 -2.62
C ASP A 152 -30.49 -9.18 -3.17
N GLU A 153 -30.91 -8.62 -4.31
CA GLU A 153 -30.21 -7.49 -4.92
C GLU A 153 -30.21 -6.22 -4.04
N SER A 154 -31.20 -6.06 -3.16
CA SER A 154 -31.36 -4.90 -2.29
C SER A 154 -30.40 -4.93 -1.08
N ASN A 155 -30.02 -6.12 -0.61
CA ASN A 155 -29.12 -6.32 0.53
C ASN A 155 -27.79 -7.02 0.17
N GLN A 156 -27.46 -7.08 -1.13
CA GLN A 156 -26.22 -7.66 -1.63
C GLN A 156 -24.98 -7.07 -0.95
N LYS A 157 -24.11 -7.96 -0.45
CA LYS A 157 -22.84 -7.62 0.21
C LYS A 157 -21.64 -7.96 -0.67
N LEU A 158 -20.50 -7.33 -0.40
CA LEU A 158 -19.20 -7.65 -0.98
C LEU A 158 -18.32 -8.36 0.03
N TYR A 159 -17.85 -9.56 -0.31
CA TYR A 159 -16.87 -10.31 0.47
C TYR A 159 -15.49 -10.16 -0.16
N VAL A 160 -14.54 -9.62 0.61
CA VAL A 160 -13.17 -9.38 0.17
C VAL A 160 -12.23 -10.31 0.94
N SER A 161 -11.77 -11.36 0.30
CA SER A 161 -10.74 -12.22 0.88
C SER A 161 -9.36 -11.59 0.73
N ILE A 162 -8.60 -11.52 1.81
CA ILE A 162 -7.17 -11.18 1.78
C ILE A 162 -6.27 -12.38 2.10
N MET A 163 -6.86 -13.58 2.08
CA MET A 163 -6.17 -14.82 2.43
C MET A 163 -5.26 -15.25 1.29
N ALA A 164 -3.98 -15.44 1.60
CA ALA A 164 -3.02 -16.01 0.66
C ALA A 164 -3.46 -17.43 0.27
N GLY A 165 -3.44 -17.73 -1.03
CA GLY A 165 -3.75 -19.07 -1.52
C GLY A 165 -5.23 -19.49 -1.50
N VAL A 166 -6.18 -18.56 -1.28
CA VAL A 166 -7.60 -18.90 -1.43
C VAL A 166 -8.11 -18.31 -2.74
N THR A 167 -8.43 -19.18 -3.70
CA THR A 167 -8.88 -18.79 -5.05
C THR A 167 -10.31 -18.23 -5.07
N LEU A 168 -10.66 -17.45 -6.10
CA LEU A 168 -12.03 -16.99 -6.31
C LEU A 168 -13.01 -18.17 -6.36
N GLY A 169 -12.67 -19.24 -7.08
CA GLY A 169 -13.51 -20.43 -7.16
C GLY A 169 -13.75 -21.08 -5.78
N ARG A 170 -12.74 -21.13 -4.90
CA ARG A 170 -12.91 -21.62 -3.52
C ARG A 170 -13.80 -20.70 -2.68
N LEU A 171 -13.68 -19.38 -2.86
CA LEU A 171 -14.52 -18.39 -2.20
C LEU A 171 -15.98 -18.49 -2.67
N GLU A 172 -16.21 -18.59 -3.98
CA GLU A 172 -17.53 -18.74 -4.58
C GLU A 172 -18.24 -19.98 -4.05
N GLN A 173 -17.56 -21.13 -4.03
CA GLN A 173 -18.09 -22.38 -3.47
C GLN A 173 -18.45 -22.23 -1.98
N GLY A 174 -17.55 -21.62 -1.21
CA GLY A 174 -17.73 -21.44 0.23
C GLY A 174 -18.85 -20.47 0.60
N LEU A 175 -19.06 -19.42 -0.20
CA LEU A 175 -19.99 -18.33 0.09
C LEU A 175 -21.33 -18.45 -0.66
N THR A 176 -21.60 -19.61 -1.27
CA THR A 176 -22.86 -19.91 -1.98
C THR A 176 -24.12 -19.59 -1.17
N MET A 177 -24.09 -19.72 0.16
CA MET A 177 -25.23 -19.41 1.03
C MET A 177 -25.62 -17.93 1.05
N PHE A 178 -24.74 -17.04 0.58
CA PHE A 178 -24.96 -15.60 0.54
C PHE A 178 -25.31 -15.07 -0.85
N GLN A 179 -25.53 -15.96 -1.82
CA GLN A 179 -25.89 -15.56 -3.19
C GLN A 179 -27.30 -14.94 -3.25
N PRO A 180 -27.50 -13.86 -4.04
CA PRO A 180 -26.50 -13.17 -4.85
C PRO A 180 -25.51 -12.36 -3.98
N CYS A 181 -24.21 -12.56 -4.19
CA CYS A 181 -23.14 -11.79 -3.53
C CYS A 181 -22.01 -11.40 -4.48
N LEU A 182 -21.27 -10.37 -4.09
CA LEU A 182 -20.05 -9.95 -4.77
C LEU A 182 -18.84 -10.52 -4.04
N ILE A 183 -17.86 -11.00 -4.78
CA ILE A 183 -16.65 -11.60 -4.22
C ILE A 183 -15.42 -10.96 -4.87
N ALA A 184 -14.46 -10.57 -4.04
CA ALA A 184 -13.12 -10.16 -4.44
C ALA A 184 -12.08 -10.97 -3.69
N ARG A 185 -10.96 -11.24 -4.36
CA ARG A 185 -9.71 -11.70 -3.76
C ARG A 185 -8.71 -10.55 -3.91
N ALA A 186 -8.25 -10.02 -2.81
CA ALA A 186 -7.28 -8.93 -2.75
C ALA A 186 -5.98 -9.40 -2.12
N MET A 187 -4.87 -8.87 -2.59
CA MET A 187 -3.53 -9.10 -2.05
C MET A 187 -2.94 -7.76 -1.60
N PRO A 188 -3.30 -7.31 -0.38
CA PRO A 188 -2.67 -6.15 0.26
C PRO A 188 -1.24 -6.46 0.72
N ASN A 189 -0.45 -5.41 0.99
CA ASN A 189 0.84 -5.53 1.68
C ASN A 189 0.94 -4.60 2.90
N THR A 190 1.92 -4.82 3.76
CA THR A 190 2.02 -4.15 5.08
C THR A 190 2.24 -2.63 5.06
N PRO A 191 2.94 -2.01 4.07
CA PRO A 191 3.09 -0.55 4.02
C PRO A 191 1.78 0.25 3.92
N MET A 192 0.64 -0.41 3.70
CA MET A 192 -0.66 0.25 3.74
C MET A 192 -1.04 0.83 5.10
N GLN A 193 -0.45 0.33 6.19
CA GLN A 193 -0.64 0.90 7.54
C GLN A 193 -0.20 2.37 7.59
N VAL A 194 0.78 2.75 6.77
CA VAL A 194 1.28 4.13 6.66
C VAL A 194 0.84 4.80 5.35
N GLY A 195 -0.17 4.23 4.67
CA GLY A 195 -0.83 4.83 3.51
C GLY A 195 -0.02 4.82 2.20
N VAL A 196 1.02 3.98 2.08
CA VAL A 196 1.82 3.81 0.86
C VAL A 196 1.93 2.35 0.45
N GLY A 197 0.85 1.60 0.65
CA GLY A 197 0.75 0.18 0.31
C GLY A 197 0.57 -0.08 -1.18
N CYS A 198 0.48 -1.37 -1.49
CA CYS A 198 0.09 -1.89 -2.79
C CYS A 198 -0.98 -2.96 -2.57
N THR A 199 -2.06 -2.88 -3.36
CA THR A 199 -3.09 -3.90 -3.41
C THR A 199 -3.31 -4.33 -4.84
N VAL A 200 -3.22 -5.63 -5.10
CA VAL A 200 -3.68 -6.22 -6.36
C VAL A 200 -4.92 -7.03 -6.06
N TYR A 201 -5.98 -6.92 -6.86
CA TYR A 201 -7.19 -7.70 -6.65
C TYR A 201 -7.76 -8.29 -7.94
N CYS A 202 -8.51 -9.37 -7.81
CA CYS A 202 -9.40 -9.90 -8.83
C CYS A 202 -10.80 -10.09 -8.22
N ARG A 203 -11.83 -10.21 -9.05
CA ARG A 203 -13.22 -10.29 -8.61
C ARG A 203 -14.07 -11.17 -9.53
N THR A 204 -15.19 -11.63 -9.00
CA THR A 204 -16.23 -12.29 -9.79
C THR A 204 -16.97 -11.28 -10.68
N GLY A 205 -17.59 -11.78 -11.76
CA GLY A 205 -18.38 -10.95 -12.69
C GLY A 205 -17.57 -9.85 -13.38
N SER A 206 -16.32 -10.13 -13.77
CA SER A 206 -15.44 -9.18 -14.49
C SER A 206 -16.07 -8.67 -15.78
N ASP A 207 -16.91 -9.48 -16.44
CA ASP A 207 -17.52 -9.21 -17.74
C ASP A 207 -18.81 -8.36 -17.65
N HIS A 208 -19.22 -7.97 -16.43
CA HIS A 208 -20.40 -7.17 -16.17
C HIS A 208 -20.04 -5.74 -15.73
N PRO A 209 -20.96 -4.76 -15.86
CA PRO A 209 -20.75 -3.41 -15.36
C PRO A 209 -20.41 -3.43 -13.87
N VAL A 210 -19.30 -2.78 -13.47
CA VAL A 210 -18.77 -2.84 -12.11
C VAL A 210 -19.78 -2.33 -11.07
N PRO A 211 -20.28 -3.20 -10.17
CA PRO A 211 -21.16 -2.79 -9.07
C PRO A 211 -20.55 -1.70 -8.15
N PRO A 212 -21.37 -0.84 -7.51
CA PRO A 212 -20.88 0.23 -6.63
C PRO A 212 -19.97 -0.25 -5.50
N LEU A 213 -20.25 -1.40 -4.87
CA LEU A 213 -19.42 -1.90 -3.76
C LEU A 213 -17.98 -2.26 -4.20
N TYR A 214 -17.76 -2.70 -5.44
CA TYR A 214 -16.39 -2.90 -5.93
C TYR A 214 -15.67 -1.57 -6.14
N ARG A 215 -16.38 -0.51 -6.56
CA ARG A 215 -15.81 0.84 -6.66
C ARG A 215 -15.46 1.41 -5.30
N ASP A 216 -16.29 1.14 -4.29
CA ASP A 216 -16.03 1.51 -2.90
C ASP A 216 -14.81 0.77 -2.35
N MET A 217 -14.71 -0.55 -2.58
CA MET A 217 -13.52 -1.34 -2.23
C MET A 217 -12.26 -0.80 -2.93
N HIS A 218 -12.34 -0.51 -4.22
CA HIS A 218 -11.24 0.10 -4.97
C HIS A 218 -10.82 1.43 -4.34
N THR A 219 -11.80 2.28 -4.00
CA THR A 219 -11.57 3.58 -3.36
C THR A 219 -10.91 3.43 -1.99
N MET A 220 -11.35 2.46 -1.19
CA MET A 220 -10.71 2.13 0.09
C MET A 220 -9.23 1.77 -0.11
N PHE A 221 -8.92 0.85 -1.01
CA PHE A 221 -7.52 0.47 -1.26
C PHE A 221 -6.69 1.59 -1.90
N ALA A 222 -7.27 2.37 -2.80
CA ALA A 222 -6.61 3.52 -3.43
C ALA A 222 -6.22 4.61 -2.40
N ALA A 223 -7.00 4.78 -1.34
CA ALA A 223 -6.66 5.69 -0.24
C ALA A 223 -5.43 5.22 0.56
N LEU A 224 -5.09 3.93 0.48
CA LEU A 224 -3.98 3.31 1.19
C LEU A 224 -2.73 3.12 0.32
N GLY A 225 -2.78 3.45 -0.97
CA GLY A 225 -1.67 3.33 -1.89
C GLY A 225 -2.10 2.91 -3.29
N VAL A 226 -1.23 2.19 -4.00
CA VAL A 226 -1.49 1.76 -5.38
C VAL A 226 -2.45 0.58 -5.40
N VAL A 227 -3.47 0.62 -6.27
CA VAL A 227 -4.43 -0.47 -6.44
C VAL A 227 -4.58 -0.85 -7.91
N HIS A 228 -4.56 -2.15 -8.21
CA HIS A 228 -4.79 -2.67 -9.56
C HIS A 228 -5.73 -3.88 -9.57
N GLU A 229 -6.68 -3.86 -10.50
CA GLU A 229 -7.46 -5.04 -10.86
C GLU A 229 -6.68 -5.86 -11.89
N VAL A 230 -6.59 -7.17 -11.70
CA VAL A 230 -5.89 -8.10 -12.59
C VAL A 230 -6.69 -9.38 -12.77
N GLU A 231 -6.31 -10.17 -13.76
CA GLU A 231 -6.74 -11.57 -13.85
C GLU A 231 -6.23 -12.37 -12.65
N GLU A 232 -7.02 -13.35 -12.18
CA GLU A 232 -6.62 -14.19 -11.06
C GLU A 232 -5.30 -14.94 -11.32
N SER A 233 -5.03 -15.28 -12.59
CA SER A 233 -3.78 -15.91 -13.06
C SER A 233 -2.51 -15.12 -12.67
N LYS A 234 -2.64 -13.82 -12.43
CA LYS A 234 -1.53 -12.93 -12.05
C LYS A 234 -1.37 -12.75 -10.54
N MET A 235 -2.31 -13.21 -9.72
CA MET A 235 -2.31 -12.97 -8.27
C MET A 235 -1.10 -13.56 -7.55
N ASN A 236 -0.60 -14.73 -7.99
CA ASN A 236 0.58 -15.35 -7.39
C ASN A 236 1.86 -14.57 -7.71
N ALA A 237 1.99 -14.06 -8.94
CA ALA A 237 3.10 -13.21 -9.34
C ALA A 237 3.06 -11.85 -8.60
N ALA A 238 1.86 -11.26 -8.49
CA ALA A 238 1.67 -10.04 -7.71
C ALA A 238 2.00 -10.24 -6.21
N THR A 239 1.68 -11.41 -5.65
CA THR A 239 2.09 -11.80 -4.29
C THR A 239 3.60 -11.82 -4.14
N GLY A 240 4.31 -12.51 -5.04
CA GLY A 240 5.78 -12.59 -5.02
C GLY A 240 6.46 -11.23 -5.19
N LEU A 241 5.86 -10.32 -5.96
CA LEU A 241 6.38 -8.97 -6.17
C LEU A 241 5.98 -8.00 -5.05
N ALA A 242 4.69 -7.68 -4.91
CA ALA A 242 4.21 -6.59 -4.07
C ALA A 242 3.90 -7.05 -2.63
N GLY A 243 3.44 -8.30 -2.47
CA GLY A 243 3.14 -8.87 -1.14
C GLY A 243 4.41 -9.16 -0.34
N CYS A 244 5.37 -9.83 -0.97
CA CYS A 244 6.66 -10.19 -0.37
C CYS A 244 7.73 -9.09 -0.51
N GLY A 245 7.58 -8.21 -1.49
CA GLY A 245 8.49 -7.10 -1.80
C GLY A 245 9.01 -6.27 -0.63
N PRO A 246 8.15 -5.88 0.35
CA PRO A 246 8.61 -5.10 1.49
C PRO A 246 9.76 -5.76 2.26
N ALA A 247 9.77 -7.09 2.41
CA ALA A 247 10.84 -7.80 3.09
C ALA A 247 12.18 -7.65 2.33
N TYR A 248 12.16 -7.73 1.00
CA TYR A 248 13.35 -7.56 0.16
C TYR A 248 13.91 -6.14 0.27
N VAL A 249 13.02 -5.15 0.38
CA VAL A 249 13.39 -3.75 0.54
C VAL A 249 13.97 -3.49 1.94
N TYR A 250 13.45 -4.13 2.99
CA TYR A 250 14.02 -4.02 4.34
C TYR A 250 15.44 -4.57 4.42
N GLU A 251 15.69 -5.75 3.82
CA GLU A 251 17.04 -6.32 3.67
C GLU A 251 17.98 -5.34 2.95
N PHE A 252 17.50 -4.69 1.88
CA PHE A 252 18.31 -3.70 1.15
C PHE A 252 18.61 -2.44 1.98
N ILE A 253 17.63 -1.94 2.74
CA ILE A 253 17.82 -0.79 3.65
C ILE A 253 18.84 -1.15 4.75
N GLU A 254 18.73 -2.34 5.34
CA GLU A 254 19.67 -2.82 6.35
C GLU A 254 21.09 -2.94 5.79
N ALA A 255 21.24 -3.56 4.62
CA ALA A 255 22.53 -3.70 3.94
C ALA A 255 23.16 -2.34 3.59
N LEU A 256 22.36 -1.36 3.15
CA LEU A 256 22.84 0.01 2.91
C LEU A 256 23.33 0.68 4.20
N ALA A 257 22.58 0.53 5.30
CA ALA A 257 22.95 1.08 6.59
C ALA A 257 24.25 0.43 7.11
N ASP A 258 24.39 -0.89 7.00
CA ASP A 258 25.62 -1.63 7.33
C ASP A 258 26.82 -1.15 6.50
N GLY A 259 26.61 -0.93 5.21
CA GLY A 259 27.60 -0.33 4.32
C GLY A 259 28.06 1.05 4.82
N GLY A 260 27.12 1.91 5.23
CA GLY A 260 27.41 3.22 5.82
C GLY A 260 28.21 3.13 7.13
N VAL A 261 27.83 2.22 8.03
CA VAL A 261 28.55 1.98 9.30
C VAL A 261 29.97 1.49 9.03
N LYS A 262 30.16 0.61 8.05
CA LYS A 262 31.49 0.15 7.63
C LYS A 262 32.38 1.30 7.14
N GLN A 263 31.79 2.39 6.62
CA GLN A 263 32.51 3.62 6.24
C GLN A 263 32.60 4.67 7.37
N GLY A 264 32.18 4.32 8.59
CA GLY A 264 32.33 5.17 9.78
C GLY A 264 31.11 6.04 10.11
N ILE A 265 29.96 5.86 9.44
CA ILE A 265 28.72 6.58 9.77
C ILE A 265 28.10 5.96 11.05
N PRO A 266 27.65 6.75 12.04
CA PRO A 266 26.93 6.22 13.19
C PRO A 266 25.66 5.45 12.78
N ARG A 267 25.35 4.34 13.48
CA ARG A 267 24.25 3.42 13.13
C ARG A 267 22.91 4.11 12.88
N ASP A 268 22.48 4.94 13.82
CA ASP A 268 21.16 5.58 13.74
C ASP A 268 21.05 6.51 12.52
N MET A 269 22.12 7.26 12.25
CA MET A 269 22.21 8.11 11.06
C MET A 269 22.24 7.28 9.77
N ALA A 270 23.01 6.18 9.74
CA ALA A 270 23.10 5.32 8.57
C ALA A 270 21.74 4.70 8.21
N LEU A 271 20.97 4.25 9.21
CA LEU A 271 19.63 3.71 9.01
C LEU A 271 18.67 4.77 8.47
N GLN A 272 18.67 5.98 9.04
CA GLN A 272 17.84 7.08 8.56
C GLN A 272 18.17 7.47 7.11
N LEU A 273 19.46 7.58 6.78
CA LEU A 273 19.92 7.90 5.42
C LEU A 273 19.53 6.79 4.43
N ALA A 274 19.69 5.52 4.79
CA ALA A 274 19.35 4.39 3.94
C ALA A 274 17.84 4.34 3.63
N ALA A 275 17.00 4.43 4.66
CA ALA A 275 15.54 4.44 4.49
C ALA A 275 15.06 5.62 3.64
N GLN A 276 15.57 6.83 3.91
CA GLN A 276 15.24 8.03 3.14
C GLN A 276 15.70 7.93 1.68
N THR A 277 16.88 7.36 1.44
CA THR A 277 17.43 7.16 0.09
C THR A 277 16.53 6.23 -0.73
N VAL A 278 16.13 5.09 -0.15
CA VAL A 278 15.24 4.14 -0.82
C VAL A 278 13.86 4.75 -1.09
N MET A 279 13.27 5.44 -0.11
CA MET A 279 12.00 6.14 -0.29
C MET A 279 12.08 7.19 -1.40
N GLY A 280 13.13 8.01 -1.43
CA GLY A 280 13.33 9.05 -2.43
C GLY A 280 13.52 8.50 -3.84
N ALA A 281 14.28 7.41 -3.99
CA ALA A 281 14.47 6.74 -5.27
C ALA A 281 13.14 6.14 -5.79
N ALA A 282 12.39 5.45 -4.93
CA ALA A 282 11.08 4.91 -5.28
C ALA A 282 10.09 6.01 -5.68
N LYS A 283 10.02 7.10 -4.89
CA LYS A 283 9.17 8.26 -5.20
C LYS A 283 9.54 8.90 -6.53
N THR A 284 10.82 9.00 -6.86
CA THR A 284 11.28 9.55 -8.14
C THR A 284 10.77 8.71 -9.32
N VAL A 285 10.81 7.38 -9.20
CA VAL A 285 10.23 6.48 -10.23
C VAL A 285 8.73 6.74 -10.39
N LEU A 286 7.99 6.78 -9.28
CA LEU A 286 6.53 6.93 -9.27
C LEU A 286 6.07 8.30 -9.80
N ASP A 287 6.72 9.38 -9.37
CA ASP A 287 6.32 10.75 -9.71
C ASP A 287 6.70 11.12 -11.15
N THR A 288 7.84 10.62 -11.65
CA THR A 288 8.35 10.99 -12.98
C THR A 288 7.90 10.04 -14.08
N GLY A 289 7.56 8.79 -13.74
CA GLY A 289 7.27 7.73 -14.71
C GLY A 289 8.46 7.32 -15.58
N LYS A 290 9.67 7.84 -15.31
CA LYS A 290 10.87 7.52 -16.08
C LYS A 290 11.29 6.08 -15.83
N HIS A 291 11.83 5.46 -16.87
CA HIS A 291 12.41 4.12 -16.76
C HIS A 291 13.59 4.14 -15.75
N PRO A 292 13.70 3.18 -14.81
CA PRO A 292 14.74 3.20 -13.77
C PRO A 292 16.18 3.25 -14.30
N ALA A 293 16.45 2.67 -15.47
CA ALA A 293 17.76 2.77 -16.10
C ALA A 293 18.15 4.23 -16.45
N VAL A 294 17.18 5.03 -16.90
CA VAL A 294 17.40 6.45 -17.22
C VAL A 294 17.69 7.23 -15.94
N LEU A 295 16.91 7.03 -14.89
CA LEU A 295 17.14 7.67 -13.59
C LEU A 295 18.51 7.30 -13.00
N LYS A 296 18.91 6.03 -13.13
CA LYS A 296 20.25 5.55 -12.74
C LYS A 296 21.35 6.25 -13.54
N ASP A 297 21.18 6.44 -14.86
CA ASP A 297 22.17 7.14 -15.69
C ASP A 297 22.23 8.66 -15.35
N GLU A 298 21.10 9.29 -15.04
CA GLU A 298 21.01 10.70 -14.63
C GLU A 298 21.82 11.02 -13.34
N VAL A 299 22.02 10.04 -12.45
CA VAL A 299 22.81 10.19 -11.22
C VAL A 299 24.24 9.64 -11.32
N CYS A 300 24.61 9.02 -12.45
CA CYS A 300 25.94 8.47 -12.69
C CYS A 300 26.79 9.43 -13.53
N SER A 301 27.57 10.29 -12.87
CA SER A 301 28.57 11.10 -13.56
C SER A 301 29.75 10.24 -14.07
N PRO A 302 30.36 10.55 -15.23
CA PRO A 302 31.52 9.82 -15.73
C PRO A 302 32.66 9.74 -14.71
N GLY A 303 33.10 8.53 -14.36
CA GLY A 303 34.15 8.29 -13.35
C GLY A 303 33.79 8.66 -11.91
N GLY A 304 32.53 9.01 -11.63
CA GLY A 304 32.08 9.40 -10.30
C GLY A 304 31.86 8.22 -9.34
N ALA A 305 31.74 8.50 -8.05
CA ALA A 305 31.56 7.46 -7.02
C ALA A 305 30.33 6.56 -7.29
N THR A 306 29.22 7.11 -7.80
CA THR A 306 27.99 6.36 -8.07
C THR A 306 28.21 5.20 -9.05
N ILE A 307 28.94 5.41 -10.15
CA ILE A 307 29.13 4.36 -11.15
C ILE A 307 30.04 3.23 -10.65
N HIS A 308 30.99 3.52 -9.75
CA HIS A 308 31.78 2.49 -9.07
C HIS A 308 30.91 1.64 -8.12
N GLY A 309 29.99 2.27 -7.39
CA GLY A 309 29.00 1.56 -6.57
C GLY A 309 28.07 0.67 -7.41
N VAL A 310 27.54 1.21 -8.52
CA VAL A 310 26.73 0.44 -9.48
C VAL A 310 27.52 -0.74 -10.05
N HIS A 311 28.79 -0.54 -10.43
CA HIS A 311 29.63 -1.63 -10.93
C HIS A 311 29.80 -2.77 -9.91
N ALA A 312 30.01 -2.44 -8.63
CA ALA A 312 30.08 -3.44 -7.56
C ALA A 312 28.76 -4.21 -7.37
N LEU A 313 27.61 -3.54 -7.50
CA LEU A 313 26.29 -4.22 -7.47
C LEU A 313 26.10 -5.18 -8.65
N GLU A 314 26.57 -4.81 -9.85
CA GLU A 314 26.51 -5.68 -11.02
C GLU A 314 27.46 -6.89 -10.87
N GLN A 315 28.66 -6.71 -10.30
CA GLN A 315 29.54 -7.83 -9.94
C GLN A 315 28.87 -8.80 -8.95
N GLY A 316 28.06 -8.28 -8.02
CA GLY A 316 27.23 -9.06 -7.09
C GLY A 316 25.97 -9.68 -7.71
N SER A 317 25.74 -9.54 -9.01
CA SER A 317 24.56 -10.06 -9.72
C SER A 317 23.22 -9.59 -9.12
N MET A 318 23.17 -8.37 -8.59
CA MET A 318 22.02 -7.86 -7.82
C MET A 318 20.68 -8.05 -8.54
N ARG A 319 20.60 -7.72 -9.84
CA ARG A 319 19.37 -7.84 -10.63
C ARG A 319 18.87 -9.28 -10.69
N GLY A 320 19.77 -10.23 -10.97
CA GLY A 320 19.43 -11.65 -11.05
C GLY A 320 18.95 -12.18 -9.70
N THR A 321 19.62 -11.82 -8.60
CA THR A 321 19.24 -12.23 -7.25
C THR A 321 17.83 -11.75 -6.88
N VAL A 322 17.49 -10.48 -7.18
CA VAL A 322 16.16 -9.92 -6.91
C VAL A 322 15.09 -10.59 -7.78
N MET A 323 15.37 -10.85 -9.06
CA MET A 323 14.45 -11.58 -9.94
C MET A 323 14.16 -12.99 -9.40
N ASN A 324 15.20 -13.70 -8.96
CA ASN A 324 15.06 -15.04 -8.38
C ASN A 324 14.24 -15.04 -7.08
N ALA A 325 14.33 -13.98 -6.26
CA ALA A 325 13.52 -13.83 -5.06
C ALA A 325 12.03 -13.75 -5.39
N VAL A 326 11.66 -12.90 -6.36
CA VAL A 326 10.27 -12.75 -6.84
C VAL A 326 9.76 -14.05 -7.44
N GLU A 327 10.57 -14.73 -8.26
CA GLU A 327 10.21 -16.01 -8.87
C GLU A 327 9.97 -17.08 -7.80
N SER A 328 10.87 -17.21 -6.83
CA SER A 328 10.77 -18.20 -5.75
C SER A 328 9.53 -17.98 -4.89
N ALA A 329 9.23 -16.72 -4.54
CA ALA A 329 8.02 -16.38 -3.80
C ALA A 329 6.74 -16.62 -4.61
N THR A 330 6.78 -16.35 -5.92
CA THR A 330 5.66 -16.64 -6.84
C THR A 330 5.36 -18.13 -6.90
N LYS A 331 6.39 -18.97 -7.05
CA LYS A 331 6.27 -20.44 -7.03
C LYS A 331 5.67 -20.92 -5.71
N ARG A 332 6.19 -20.41 -4.59
CA ARG A 332 5.66 -20.77 -3.26
C ARG A 332 4.21 -20.33 -3.07
N ALA A 333 3.82 -19.16 -3.57
CA ALA A 333 2.44 -18.70 -3.50
C ALA A 333 1.49 -19.61 -4.30
N ALA A 334 1.95 -20.14 -5.43
CA ALA A 334 1.19 -21.12 -6.22
C ALA A 334 1.00 -22.45 -5.49
N GLU A 335 2.03 -22.94 -4.78
CA GLU A 335 1.93 -24.17 -3.97
C GLU A 335 0.98 -24.05 -2.77
N LEU A 336 0.71 -22.83 -2.32
CA LEU A 336 -0.21 -22.54 -1.22
C LEU A 336 -1.66 -22.34 -1.69
N SER A 337 -1.89 -22.26 -3.00
CA SER A 337 -3.19 -21.95 -3.61
C SER A 337 -4.04 -23.16 -3.95
#